data_AF-A0A9P5JLW0-F1
#
_entry.id   AF-A0A9P5JLW0-F1
#
_cell.length_a   1.000
_cell.length_b   1.000
_cell.length_c   1.000
_cell.angle_alpha   90.00
_cell.angle_beta   90.00
_cell.angle_gamma   90.00
#
_symmetry.space_group_name_H-M   'P 1'
#
loop_
_entity.id
_entity.type
_entity.pdbx_description
1 polymer ?
#
loop_
_entity_poly.entity_id
_entity_poly.type
_entity_poly.pdbx_seq_one_letter_code
_entity_poly.pdbx_strand_id
1 'polypeptide(L)'
;MPYLSRACRSVDLAIAQHLGATKVVGVDIDSALVAAAWKRRRYLWSLSAPLDSPPPPPPPPSPRGAGRKRKREQDDHNSSRRVPRLRTDPFHFPISMQHLYGPLPVPTPRPEPDEAKEEDESSTSFPHNLSFRTEDWLMQTRVEQYQVILAFSITKWVHLNHGDDGLLRFFQRCFDSLEPQCGAKLVLEPQHWEGYAKAKRMDPVSFPLRSLRYRSLTLSPTETEENC
;
A
#
# COMPACT_ATOMS: atom_id res chain seq x y z
N MET A 1 21.32 2.53 4.15
CA MET A 1 20.61 3.83 4.02
C MET A 1 19.39 3.63 3.12
N PRO A 2 18.16 3.46 3.64
CA PRO A 2 17.03 3.16 2.76
C PRO A 2 16.31 4.42 2.30
N TYR A 3 16.51 4.74 1.03
CA TYR A 3 15.76 5.76 0.32
C TYR A 3 14.48 5.15 -0.28
N LEU A 4 13.53 4.89 0.62
CA LEU A 4 12.16 5.36 0.56
C LEU A 4 11.58 5.72 -0.83
N SER A 5 11.09 4.71 -1.54
CA SER A 5 9.82 4.86 -2.26
C SER A 5 8.77 5.27 -1.21
N ARG A 6 8.34 6.53 -1.21
CA ARG A 6 7.21 6.99 -0.38
C ARG A 6 5.90 6.27 -0.78
N ALA A 7 5.85 5.62 -1.93
CA ALA A 7 4.64 5.08 -2.53
C ALA A 7 4.10 3.86 -1.78
N CYS A 8 4.94 2.86 -1.48
CA CYS A 8 4.49 1.60 -0.89
C CYS A 8 3.69 1.82 0.40
N ARG A 9 4.22 2.63 1.33
CA ARG A 9 3.59 2.87 2.63
C ARG A 9 2.23 3.56 2.56
N SER A 10 2.06 4.58 1.71
CA SER A 10 0.78 5.33 1.71
C SER A 10 -0.32 4.59 0.97
N VAL A 11 0.06 3.81 -0.04
CA VAL A 11 -0.87 3.13 -0.93
C VAL A 11 -1.54 1.97 -0.21
N ASP A 12 -0.78 1.08 0.43
CA ASP A 12 -1.34 -0.08 1.15
C ASP A 12 -2.37 0.35 2.22
N LEU A 13 -2.01 1.40 2.98
CA LEU A 13 -2.86 1.99 4.01
C LEU A 13 -4.15 2.58 3.43
N ALA A 14 -4.08 3.29 2.30
CA ALA A 14 -5.26 3.85 1.64
C ALA A 14 -6.18 2.75 1.08
N ILE A 15 -5.61 1.67 0.52
CA ILE A 15 -6.37 0.54 0.01
C ILE A 15 -7.12 -0.16 1.14
N ALA A 16 -6.41 -0.48 2.22
CA ALA A 16 -6.99 -1.13 3.38
C ALA A 16 -8.11 -0.29 4.02
N GLN A 17 -7.94 1.03 4.06
CA GLN A 17 -8.87 1.93 4.73
C GLN A 17 -10.09 2.34 3.87
N HIS A 18 -9.91 2.48 2.56
CA HIS A 18 -10.90 3.16 1.71
C HIS A 18 -11.41 2.37 0.51
N LEU A 19 -10.71 1.31 0.09
CA LEU A 19 -11.08 0.54 -1.10
C LEU A 19 -11.78 -0.79 -0.79
N GLY A 20 -12.09 -1.07 0.47
CA GLY A 20 -12.85 -2.25 0.87
C GLY A 20 -12.11 -3.57 0.65
N ALA A 21 -10.78 -3.53 0.65
CA ALA A 21 -9.97 -4.74 0.58
C ALA A 21 -10.16 -5.57 1.85
N THR A 22 -10.48 -6.86 1.71
CA THR A 22 -10.63 -7.79 2.84
C THR A 22 -9.29 -8.12 3.49
N LYS A 23 -8.21 -8.07 2.71
CA LYS A 23 -6.84 -8.29 3.16
C LYS A 23 -5.85 -7.54 2.29
N VAL A 24 -4.90 -6.87 2.94
CA VAL A 24 -3.79 -6.14 2.32
C VAL A 24 -2.50 -6.57 3.01
N VAL A 25 -1.49 -6.92 2.21
CA VAL A 25 -0.16 -7.31 2.68
C VAL A 25 0.86 -6.40 2.01
N GLY A 26 1.48 -5.51 2.78
CA GLY A 26 2.61 -4.72 2.32
C GLY A 26 3.92 -5.46 2.59
N VAL A 27 4.75 -5.64 1.57
CA VAL A 27 6.05 -6.31 1.69
C VAL A 27 7.15 -5.33 1.28
N ASP A 28 8.16 -5.20 2.13
CA ASP A 28 9.35 -4.39 1.84
C ASP A 28 10.59 -5.13 2.36
N ILE A 29 11.73 -4.99 1.68
CA ILE A 29 12.98 -5.61 2.10
C ILE A 29 13.61 -4.86 3.29
N ASP A 30 13.22 -3.59 3.51
CA ASP A 30 13.77 -2.76 4.57
C ASP A 30 12.89 -2.76 5.83
N SER A 31 13.45 -3.28 6.94
CA SER A 31 12.75 -3.39 8.22
C SER A 31 12.36 -2.04 8.82
N ALA A 32 13.11 -0.98 8.56
CA ALA A 32 12.79 0.36 9.06
C ALA A 32 11.60 0.96 8.29
N LEU A 33 11.47 0.67 6.99
CA LEU A 33 10.29 1.05 6.21
C LEU A 33 9.03 0.33 6.67
N VAL A 34 9.13 -0.97 6.94
CA VAL A 34 8.05 -1.78 7.51
C VAL A 34 7.66 -1.27 8.90
N ALA A 35 8.63 -1.00 9.78
CA ALA A 35 8.37 -0.45 11.11
C ALA A 35 7.68 0.93 11.03
N ALA A 36 8.08 1.77 10.08
CA ALA A 36 7.42 3.06 9.83
C ALA A 36 5.98 2.88 9.33
N ALA A 37 5.71 1.87 8.49
CA ALA A 37 4.37 1.55 8.02
C ALA A 37 3.45 1.09 9.18
N TRP A 38 3.93 0.22 10.07
CA TRP A 38 3.21 -0.17 11.29
C TRP A 38 2.91 1.03 12.20
N LYS A 39 3.86 1.96 12.37
CA LYS A 39 3.62 3.22 13.11
C LYS A 39 2.55 4.07 12.43
N ARG A 40 2.57 4.18 11.10
CA ARG A 40 1.58 4.94 10.32
C ARG A 40 0.18 4.33 10.41
N ARG A 41 0.06 3.00 10.42
CA ARG A 41 -1.21 2.29 10.65
C ARG A 41 -1.85 2.70 11.98
N ARG A 42 -1.09 2.64 13.08
CA ARG A 42 -1.58 3.05 14.41
C ARG A 42 -2.00 4.51 14.44
N TYR A 43 -1.23 5.38 13.78
CA TYR A 43 -1.59 6.79 13.65
C TYR A 43 -2.92 6.97 12.91
N LEU A 44 -3.10 6.34 11.74
CA LEU A 44 -4.34 6.48 10.97
C LEU A 44 -5.55 5.88 11.69
N TRP A 45 -5.34 4.78 12.41
CA TRP A 45 -6.35 4.22 13.31
C TRP A 45 -6.81 5.25 14.35
N SER A 46 -5.87 6.00 14.94
CA SER A 46 -6.21 7.04 15.91
C SER A 46 -7.06 8.16 15.30
N LEU A 47 -6.96 8.41 13.99
CA LEU A 47 -7.78 9.41 13.30
C LEU A 47 -9.10 8.86 12.76
N SER A 48 -9.39 7.57 12.98
CA SER A 48 -10.59 6.95 12.45
C SER A 48 -11.73 7.15 13.43
N ALA A 49 -12.72 7.97 13.06
CA ALA A 49 -13.89 8.17 13.90
C ALA A 49 -14.79 6.92 13.87
N PRO A 50 -15.53 6.63 14.97
CA PRO A 50 -16.55 5.60 14.99
C PRO A 50 -17.54 5.80 13.84
N LEU A 51 -18.01 4.69 13.26
CA LEU A 51 -18.94 4.72 12.12
C LEU A 51 -20.24 5.48 12.43
N ASP A 52 -20.66 5.52 13.69
CA ASP A 52 -21.86 6.21 14.18
C ASP A 52 -21.66 7.69 14.52
N SER A 53 -20.46 8.24 14.31
CA SER A 53 -20.18 9.64 14.61
C SER A 53 -20.92 10.59 13.64
N PRO A 54 -21.59 11.66 14.14
CA PRO A 54 -22.16 12.67 13.27
C PRO A 54 -21.06 13.31 12.42
N PRO A 55 -21.35 13.74 11.17
CA PRO A 55 -20.35 14.39 10.33
C PRO A 55 -19.74 15.61 11.05
N PRO A 56 -18.45 15.89 10.83
CA PRO A 56 -17.82 17.04 11.48
C PRO A 56 -18.57 18.32 11.10
N PRO A 57 -18.67 19.29 12.03
CA PRO A 57 -19.28 20.57 11.73
C PRO A 57 -18.54 21.26 10.57
N PRO A 58 -19.26 21.99 9.70
CA PRO A 58 -18.62 22.69 8.60
C PRO A 58 -17.54 23.65 9.13
N PRO A 59 -16.42 23.83 8.40
CA PRO A 59 -15.38 24.75 8.82
C PRO A 59 -15.97 26.16 9.00
N PRO A 60 -15.49 26.95 9.98
CA PRO A 60 -15.95 28.33 10.16
C PRO A 60 -15.72 29.11 8.85
N PRO A 61 -16.66 30.00 8.47
CA PRO A 61 -16.56 30.74 7.22
C PRO A 61 -15.23 31.51 7.20
N SER A 62 -14.37 31.15 6.25
CA SER A 62 -13.12 31.88 6.01
C SER A 62 -13.46 33.31 5.58
N PRO A 63 -12.86 34.34 6.18
CA PRO A 63 -13.08 35.70 5.74
C PRO A 63 -12.39 35.91 4.38
N ARG A 64 -13.23 35.96 3.33
CA ARG A 64 -13.02 36.54 1.98
C ARG A 64 -12.36 35.66 0.92
N GLY A 65 -13.01 35.62 -0.25
CA GLY A 65 -12.45 35.14 -1.52
C GLY A 65 -13.49 34.46 -2.41
N ALA A 66 -14.34 35.25 -3.08
CA ALA A 66 -15.31 34.74 -4.05
C ALA A 66 -14.61 34.00 -5.19
N GLY A 67 -14.81 32.68 -5.26
CA GLY A 67 -14.35 31.84 -6.36
C GLY A 67 -15.32 30.69 -6.54
N ARG A 68 -16.22 30.80 -7.52
CA ARG A 68 -17.19 29.76 -7.91
C ARG A 68 -16.42 28.50 -8.30
N LYS A 69 -16.50 27.43 -7.52
CA LYS A 69 -16.22 26.05 -7.99
C LYS A 69 -17.49 25.22 -7.87
N ARG A 70 -17.90 24.72 -9.04
CA ARG A 70 -19.11 23.93 -9.29
C ARG A 70 -19.11 22.68 -8.40
N LYS A 71 -20.18 22.54 -7.61
CA LYS A 71 -20.57 21.31 -6.91
C LYS A 71 -21.01 20.31 -7.98
N ARG A 72 -20.21 19.28 -8.25
CA ARG A 72 -20.64 18.13 -9.04
C ARG A 72 -21.35 17.21 -8.06
N GLU A 73 -22.68 17.26 -8.07
CA GLU A 73 -23.51 16.29 -7.37
C GLU A 73 -23.37 14.96 -8.12
N GLN A 74 -22.95 13.92 -7.40
CA GLN A 74 -22.81 12.57 -7.92
C GLN A 74 -23.97 11.78 -7.33
N ASP A 75 -25.04 11.67 -8.11
CA ASP A 75 -26.18 10.80 -7.84
C ASP A 75 -25.74 9.34 -7.92
N ASP A 76 -25.41 8.74 -6.78
CA ASP A 76 -25.13 7.31 -6.69
C ASP A 76 -26.41 6.55 -6.31
N HIS A 77 -27.28 6.31 -7.30
CA HIS A 77 -28.22 5.19 -7.25
C HIS A 77 -27.50 3.90 -7.69
N ASN A 78 -26.83 3.23 -6.75
CA ASN A 78 -26.48 1.82 -6.92
C ASN A 78 -26.53 1.08 -5.56
N SER A 79 -27.50 0.18 -5.44
CA SER A 79 -27.78 -0.67 -4.29
C SER A 79 -26.83 -1.88 -4.24
N SER A 80 -25.53 -1.62 -4.20
CA SER A 80 -24.53 -2.66 -3.90
C SER A 80 -23.98 -2.38 -2.49
N ARG A 81 -23.97 -3.42 -1.64
CA ARG A 81 -23.49 -3.45 -0.25
C ARG A 81 -22.34 -2.46 -0.05
N ARG A 82 -22.63 -1.26 0.47
CA ARG A 82 -21.59 -0.27 0.77
C ARG A 82 -20.91 -0.71 2.05
N VAL A 83 -19.74 -1.34 1.93
CA VAL A 83 -18.86 -1.56 3.09
C VAL A 83 -18.63 -0.20 3.76
N PRO A 84 -18.88 -0.05 5.07
CA PRO A 84 -18.71 1.22 5.76
C PRO A 84 -17.26 1.68 5.62
N ARG A 85 -17.03 2.74 4.84
CA ARG A 85 -15.70 3.34 4.73
C ARG A 85 -15.41 4.03 6.07
N LEU A 86 -14.32 3.65 6.75
CA LEU A 86 -13.90 4.38 7.95
C LEU A 86 -13.66 5.85 7.58
N ARG A 87 -14.35 6.74 8.28
CA ARG A 87 -14.21 8.18 8.12
C ARG A 87 -12.95 8.62 8.85
N THR A 88 -12.00 9.19 8.12
CA THR A 88 -10.89 9.90 8.74
C THR A 88 -11.38 11.26 9.23
N ASP A 89 -11.34 11.45 10.54
CA ASP A 89 -11.56 12.75 11.16
C ASP A 89 -10.26 13.16 11.89
N PRO A 90 -9.52 14.14 11.35
CA PRO A 90 -8.32 14.68 11.98
C PRO A 90 -8.54 15.20 13.41
N PHE A 91 -9.79 15.46 13.80
CA PHE A 91 -10.17 15.95 15.12
C PHE A 91 -10.75 14.86 16.03
N HIS A 92 -10.87 13.61 15.56
CA HIS A 92 -11.41 12.52 16.36
C HIS A 92 -10.56 12.24 17.60
N PHE A 93 -9.23 12.14 17.40
CA PHE A 93 -8.28 11.96 18.49
C PHE A 93 -7.43 13.22 18.64
N PRO A 94 -7.52 13.91 19.80
CA PRO A 94 -6.83 15.18 19.98
C PRO A 94 -5.31 15.05 19.79
N ILE A 95 -4.74 15.97 19.01
CA ILE A 95 -3.29 16.03 18.76
C ILE A 95 -2.49 16.11 20.07
N SER A 96 -3.01 16.79 21.10
CA SER A 96 -2.39 16.84 22.44
C SER A 96 -2.27 15.46 23.09
N MET A 97 -3.31 14.64 23.00
CA MET A 97 -3.29 13.26 23.51
C MET A 97 -2.28 12.40 22.75
N GLN A 98 -2.18 12.60 21.44
CA GLN A 98 -1.18 11.89 20.64
C GLN A 98 0.26 12.28 21.00
N HIS A 99 0.53 13.53 21.36
CA HIS A 99 1.86 13.95 21.82
C HIS A 99 2.20 13.42 23.21
N LEU A 100 1.21 13.38 24.12
CA LEU A 100 1.43 12.95 25.51
C LEU A 100 1.50 11.42 25.66
N TYR A 101 0.64 10.70 24.95
CA TYR A 101 0.44 9.25 25.13
C TYR A 101 0.77 8.42 23.89
N GLY A 102 1.02 9.08 22.75
CA GLY A 102 1.18 8.40 21.47
C GLY A 102 -0.16 8.06 20.79
N PRO A 103 -0.10 7.39 19.62
CA PRO A 103 -1.29 6.91 18.92
C PRO A 103 -2.06 5.86 19.75
N LEU A 104 -3.37 5.80 19.56
CA LEU A 104 -4.23 4.79 20.15
C LEU A 104 -3.72 3.37 19.86
N PRO A 105 -3.73 2.47 20.85
CA PRO A 105 -3.46 1.07 20.60
C PRO A 105 -4.54 0.49 19.66
N VAL A 106 -4.13 -0.42 18.79
CA VAL A 106 -5.07 -1.18 17.96
C VAL A 106 -5.67 -2.28 18.85
N PRO A 107 -7.00 -2.32 19.02
CA PRO A 107 -7.63 -3.36 19.83
C PRO A 107 -7.26 -4.74 19.31
N THR A 108 -6.86 -5.67 20.15
CA THR A 108 -6.77 -7.07 19.73
C THR A 108 -8.17 -7.66 19.78
N PRO A 109 -8.66 -8.34 18.73
CA PRO A 109 -9.90 -9.11 18.82
C PRO A 109 -9.78 -10.06 20.00
N ARG A 110 -10.68 -9.94 20.98
CA ARG A 110 -10.72 -10.92 22.07
C ARG A 110 -11.26 -12.23 21.48
N PRO A 111 -10.62 -13.38 21.76
CA PRO A 111 -11.31 -14.64 21.59
C PRO A 111 -12.40 -14.67 22.66
N GLU A 112 -13.62 -14.25 22.31
CA GLU A 112 -14.78 -14.48 23.16
C GLU A 112 -14.98 -16.00 23.25
N PRO A 113 -14.97 -16.60 24.46
CA PRO A 113 -15.29 -17.99 24.61
C PRO A 113 -16.81 -18.16 24.43
N ASP A 114 -17.19 -19.04 23.50
CA ASP A 114 -18.50 -19.72 23.43
C ASP A 114 -19.64 -19.18 22.54
N GLU A 115 -19.40 -18.38 21.50
CA GLU A 115 -20.44 -18.17 20.46
C GLU A 115 -19.94 -18.43 19.03
N ALA A 116 -20.73 -19.23 18.31
CA ALA A 116 -20.38 -19.86 17.06
C ALA A 116 -20.42 -18.88 15.86
N LYS A 117 -19.31 -18.85 15.10
CA LYS A 117 -19.27 -18.65 13.63
C LYS A 117 -20.12 -17.51 13.06
N GLU A 118 -19.94 -16.29 13.53
CA GLU A 118 -20.01 -15.14 12.61
C GLU A 118 -18.57 -14.84 12.18
N GLU A 119 -18.28 -14.90 10.87
CA GLU A 119 -16.99 -14.46 10.34
C GLU A 119 -16.82 -12.98 10.72
N ASP A 120 -16.01 -12.75 11.74
CA ASP A 120 -15.84 -11.48 12.44
C ASP A 120 -15.54 -10.34 11.45
N GLU A 121 -16.56 -9.54 11.09
CA GLU A 121 -16.42 -8.38 10.19
C GLU A 121 -15.33 -7.41 10.69
N SER A 122 -15.02 -7.43 11.99
CA SER A 122 -13.93 -6.62 12.56
C SER A 122 -12.55 -7.01 12.01
N SER A 123 -12.33 -8.29 11.71
CA SER A 123 -11.04 -8.81 11.22
C SER A 123 -10.76 -8.46 9.76
N THR A 124 -11.81 -8.25 8.96
CA THR A 124 -11.74 -7.93 7.52
C THR A 124 -11.79 -6.44 7.22
N SER A 125 -11.83 -5.60 8.26
CA SER A 125 -11.85 -4.14 8.18
C SER A 125 -10.55 -3.52 8.70
N PHE A 126 -10.29 -2.26 8.35
CA PHE A 126 -9.14 -1.54 8.88
C PHE A 126 -9.31 -1.29 10.38
N PRO A 127 -8.28 -1.58 11.21
CA PRO A 127 -6.86 -1.77 10.87
C PRO A 127 -6.40 -3.24 10.80
N HIS A 128 -7.33 -4.20 10.88
CA HIS A 128 -7.05 -5.63 11.00
C HIS A 128 -6.82 -6.31 9.66
N ASN A 129 -7.44 -5.82 8.60
CA ASN A 129 -7.22 -6.25 7.23
C ASN A 129 -5.84 -5.90 6.65
N LEU A 130 -4.96 -5.25 7.42
CA LEU A 130 -3.66 -4.77 6.95
C LEU A 130 -2.50 -5.37 7.75
N SER A 131 -1.56 -5.98 7.04
CA SER A 131 -0.32 -6.52 7.59
C SER A 131 0.90 -6.07 6.79
N PHE A 132 2.05 -5.98 7.46
CA PHE A 132 3.33 -5.71 6.79
C PHE A 132 4.39 -6.73 7.15
N ARG A 133 5.26 -7.08 6.19
CA ARG A 133 6.35 -8.04 6.37
C ARG A 133 7.67 -7.47 5.85
N THR A 134 8.76 -7.79 6.56
CA THR A 134 10.12 -7.47 6.10
C THR A 134 10.73 -8.68 5.41
N GLU A 135 10.66 -8.74 4.09
CA GLU A 135 11.01 -9.94 3.35
C GLU A 135 11.56 -9.59 1.96
N ASP A 136 12.50 -10.41 1.47
CA ASP A 136 12.85 -10.42 0.05
C ASP A 136 11.83 -11.30 -0.68
N TRP A 137 10.78 -10.66 -1.22
CA TRP A 137 9.67 -11.36 -1.86
C TRP A 137 10.12 -12.22 -3.04
N LEU A 138 11.18 -11.84 -3.75
CA LEU A 138 11.67 -12.57 -4.92
C LEU A 138 12.30 -13.93 -4.56
N MET A 139 12.85 -14.04 -3.34
CA MET A 139 13.59 -15.21 -2.86
C MET A 139 12.72 -16.20 -2.06
N GLN A 140 11.43 -15.95 -1.95
CA GLN A 140 10.51 -16.78 -1.18
C GLN A 140 10.11 -18.05 -1.91
N THR A 141 10.07 -19.16 -1.16
CA THR A 141 9.57 -20.45 -1.66
C THR A 141 8.05 -20.57 -1.56
N ARG A 142 7.42 -19.88 -0.61
CA ARG A 142 5.96 -19.88 -0.44
C ARG A 142 5.31 -19.09 -1.56
N VAL A 143 4.30 -19.68 -2.20
CA VAL A 143 3.39 -18.96 -3.11
C VAL A 143 2.12 -18.66 -2.34
N GLU A 144 1.84 -17.38 -2.12
CA GLU A 144 0.57 -16.90 -1.60
C GLU A 144 -0.26 -16.38 -2.78
N GLN A 145 -1.58 -16.55 -2.73
CA GLN A 145 -2.48 -16.16 -3.81
C GLN A 145 -3.10 -14.79 -3.53
N TYR A 146 -3.20 -13.98 -4.59
CA TYR A 146 -3.69 -12.61 -4.56
C TYR A 146 -4.62 -12.34 -5.74
N GLN A 147 -5.69 -11.59 -5.51
CA GLN A 147 -6.53 -11.06 -6.59
C GLN A 147 -5.87 -9.84 -7.26
N VAL A 148 -5.11 -9.04 -6.50
CA VAL A 148 -4.40 -7.88 -7.04
C VAL A 148 -3.00 -7.85 -6.49
N ILE A 149 -2.02 -7.72 -7.37
CA ILE A 149 -0.62 -7.46 -7.02
C ILE A 149 -0.27 -6.05 -7.50
N LEU A 150 0.27 -5.22 -6.60
CA LEU A 150 0.71 -3.87 -6.92
C LEU A 150 2.23 -3.81 -6.95
N ALA A 151 2.78 -3.46 -8.12
CA ALA A 151 4.21 -3.41 -8.37
C ALA A 151 4.63 -1.99 -8.75
N PHE A 152 4.56 -1.07 -7.78
CA PHE A 152 4.80 0.35 -8.01
C PHE A 152 6.24 0.76 -7.73
N SER A 153 6.92 1.31 -8.74
CA SER A 153 8.28 1.83 -8.62
C SER A 153 9.33 0.83 -8.11
N ILE A 154 9.13 -0.48 -8.32
CA ILE A 154 10.03 -1.56 -7.85
C ILE A 154 10.83 -2.26 -8.96
N THR A 155 10.35 -2.29 -10.20
CA THR A 155 10.95 -3.07 -11.30
C THR A 155 12.42 -2.73 -11.53
N LYS A 156 12.74 -1.44 -11.57
CA LYS A 156 14.13 -0.95 -11.68
C LYS A 156 15.04 -1.49 -10.57
N TRP A 157 14.55 -1.60 -9.35
CA TRP A 157 15.35 -2.08 -8.23
C TRP A 157 15.57 -3.59 -8.32
N VAL A 158 14.55 -4.36 -8.67
CA VAL A 158 14.70 -5.79 -8.96
C VAL A 158 15.75 -5.97 -10.06
N HIS A 159 15.60 -5.21 -11.15
CA HIS A 159 16.43 -5.30 -12.33
C HIS A 159 17.90 -4.96 -12.06
N LEU A 160 18.18 -3.87 -11.33
CA LEU A 160 19.56 -3.51 -10.94
C LEU A 160 20.19 -4.49 -9.93
N ASN A 161 19.39 -5.13 -9.07
CA ASN A 161 19.90 -6.04 -8.02
C ASN A 161 19.94 -7.52 -8.46
N HIS A 162 19.26 -7.90 -9.53
CA HIS A 162 19.18 -9.31 -9.94
C HIS A 162 19.30 -9.53 -11.45
N GLY A 163 19.48 -8.47 -12.25
CA GLY A 163 19.61 -8.57 -13.71
C GLY A 163 18.29 -8.91 -14.40
N ASP A 164 18.36 -9.18 -15.71
CA ASP A 164 17.22 -9.60 -16.53
C ASP A 164 16.54 -10.83 -15.93
N ASP A 165 17.31 -11.83 -15.50
CA ASP A 165 16.79 -13.06 -14.88
C ASP A 165 15.96 -12.76 -13.62
N GLY A 166 16.37 -11.77 -12.83
CA GLY A 166 15.63 -11.35 -11.64
C GLY A 166 14.30 -10.71 -11.97
N LEU A 167 14.28 -9.90 -13.03
CA LEU A 167 13.06 -9.26 -13.51
C LEU A 167 12.08 -10.30 -14.10
N LEU A 168 12.58 -11.26 -14.88
CA LEU A 168 11.78 -12.38 -15.40
C LEU A 168 11.23 -13.24 -14.26
N ARG A 169 12.05 -13.62 -13.27
CA ARG A 169 11.59 -14.34 -12.08
C ARG A 169 10.53 -13.56 -11.30
N PHE A 170 10.67 -12.24 -11.22
CA PHE A 170 9.68 -11.39 -10.56
C PHE A 170 8.32 -11.47 -11.28
N PHE A 171 8.30 -11.34 -12.60
CA PHE A 171 7.05 -11.45 -13.37
C PHE A 171 6.44 -12.84 -13.33
N GLN A 172 7.27 -13.90 -13.42
CA GLN A 172 6.81 -15.27 -13.25
C GLN A 172 6.17 -15.47 -11.86
N ARG A 173 6.81 -14.97 -10.81
CA ARG A 173 6.28 -15.04 -9.46
C ARG A 173 4.97 -14.28 -9.32
N CYS A 174 4.85 -13.09 -9.92
CA CYS A 174 3.57 -12.36 -9.95
C CYS A 174 2.49 -13.21 -10.60
N PHE A 175 2.76 -13.83 -11.74
CA PHE A 175 1.82 -14.69 -12.43
C PHE A 175 1.39 -15.89 -11.55
N ASP A 176 2.34 -16.60 -10.94
CA ASP A 176 2.07 -17.76 -10.08
C ASP A 176 1.32 -17.38 -8.79
N SER A 177 1.50 -16.14 -8.31
CA SER A 177 0.87 -15.62 -7.10
C SER A 177 -0.50 -14.98 -7.37
N LEU A 178 -0.91 -14.82 -8.62
CA LEU A 178 -2.27 -14.36 -8.93
C LEU A 178 -3.26 -15.52 -8.83
N GLU A 179 -4.42 -15.27 -8.24
CA GLU A 179 -5.49 -16.26 -8.22
C GLU A 179 -5.90 -16.62 -9.67
N PRO A 180 -6.17 -17.91 -9.97
CA PRO A 180 -6.56 -18.34 -11.31
C PRO A 180 -7.97 -17.87 -11.71
N GLN A 181 -8.69 -17.21 -10.81
CA GLN A 181 -10.04 -16.72 -11.03
C GLN A 181 -10.07 -15.58 -12.05
N CYS A 182 -11.17 -15.46 -12.79
CA CYS A 182 -11.36 -14.38 -13.74
C CYS A 182 -11.37 -13.03 -13.01
N GLY A 183 -10.40 -12.17 -13.33
CA GLY A 183 -10.32 -10.80 -12.81
C GLY A 183 -9.13 -10.50 -11.91
N ALA A 184 -8.25 -11.48 -11.62
CA ALA A 184 -7.00 -11.21 -10.93
C ALA A 184 -6.06 -10.33 -11.79
N LYS A 185 -5.39 -9.34 -11.19
CA LYS A 185 -4.61 -8.33 -11.93
C LYS A 185 -3.26 -8.02 -11.28
N LEU A 186 -2.22 -7.94 -12.12
CA LEU A 186 -0.99 -7.24 -11.80
C LEU A 186 -1.14 -5.78 -12.24
N VAL A 187 -0.94 -4.83 -11.33
CA VAL A 187 -0.85 -3.41 -11.64
C VAL A 187 0.61 -2.97 -11.52
N LEU A 188 1.22 -2.70 -12.66
CA LEU A 188 2.64 -2.37 -12.78
C LEU A 188 2.82 -0.88 -13.05
N GLU A 189 3.76 -0.24 -12.34
CA GLU A 189 4.27 1.08 -12.72
C GLU A 189 5.73 0.91 -13.21
N PRO A 190 5.94 0.69 -14.52
CA PRO A 190 7.29 0.58 -15.07
C PRO A 190 8.02 1.93 -14.94
N GLN A 191 9.31 1.86 -14.63
CA GLN A 191 10.17 3.03 -14.46
C GLN A 191 11.05 3.21 -15.69
N HIS A 192 11.10 4.43 -16.23
CA HIS A 192 11.93 4.77 -17.40
C HIS A 192 13.42 4.47 -17.19
N TRP A 193 14.12 4.13 -18.28
CA TRP A 193 15.53 3.75 -18.27
C TRP A 193 16.47 4.84 -17.73
N GLU A 194 16.15 6.11 -18.01
CA GLU A 194 16.91 7.26 -17.52
C GLU A 194 17.08 7.24 -15.98
N GLY A 195 16.10 6.70 -15.27
CA GLY A 195 16.13 6.57 -13.81
C GLY A 195 17.15 5.56 -13.30
N TYR A 196 17.65 4.63 -14.12
CA TYR A 196 18.59 3.57 -13.73
C TYR A 196 19.99 4.11 -13.47
N ALA A 197 20.46 5.04 -14.31
CA ALA A 197 21.79 5.61 -14.19
C ALA A 197 21.98 6.38 -12.86
N LYS A 198 20.93 7.01 -12.35
CA LYS A 198 20.92 7.62 -11.02
C LYS A 198 20.79 6.57 -9.93
N ALA A 199 19.85 5.63 -10.07
CA ALA A 199 19.56 4.62 -9.06
C ALA A 199 20.76 3.71 -8.73
N LYS A 200 21.54 3.29 -9.74
CA LYS A 200 22.71 2.43 -9.50
C LYS A 200 23.75 3.07 -8.57
N ARG A 201 23.85 4.41 -8.56
CA ARG A 201 24.80 5.21 -7.76
C ARG A 201 24.30 5.52 -6.34
N MET A 202 23.06 5.15 -6.00
CA MET A 202 22.44 5.57 -4.73
C MET A 202 23.00 4.89 -3.49
N ASP A 203 23.63 3.73 -3.63
CA ASP A 203 24.26 3.02 -2.52
C ASP A 203 25.73 2.73 -2.87
N PRO A 204 26.71 3.35 -2.18
CA PRO A 204 28.12 3.13 -2.43
C PRO A 204 28.54 1.67 -2.32
N VAL A 205 27.90 0.91 -1.42
CA VAL A 205 28.22 -0.51 -1.19
C VAL A 205 27.76 -1.36 -2.37
N SER A 206 26.52 -1.20 -2.82
CA SER A 206 25.97 -1.94 -3.96
C SER A 206 26.39 -1.39 -5.33
N PHE A 207 26.96 -0.18 -5.39
CA PHE A 207 27.25 0.52 -6.64
C PHE A 207 28.16 -0.26 -7.61
N PRO A 208 29.27 -0.89 -7.18
CA PRO A 208 30.12 -1.65 -8.10
C PRO A 208 29.35 -2.78 -8.79
N LEU A 209 28.60 -3.56 -8.01
CA LEU A 209 27.81 -4.70 -8.51
C LEU A 209 26.66 -4.23 -9.42
N ARG A 210 25.90 -3.22 -8.99
CA ARG A 210 24.82 -2.63 -9.81
C ARG A 210 25.34 -2.02 -11.10
N SER A 211 26.55 -1.47 -11.10
CA SER A 211 27.16 -0.91 -12.31
C SER A 211 27.55 -1.96 -13.32
N LEU A 212 28.06 -3.10 -12.86
CA LEU A 212 28.33 -4.26 -13.72
C LEU A 212 27.03 -4.79 -14.33
N ARG A 213 26.01 -5.04 -13.50
CA ARG A 213 24.70 -5.51 -13.97
C ARG A 213 24.04 -4.54 -14.93
N TYR A 214 24.05 -3.24 -14.63
CA TYR A 214 23.48 -2.23 -15.51
C TYR A 214 24.05 -2.27 -16.94
N ARG A 215 25.33 -2.64 -17.10
CA ARG A 215 25.97 -2.78 -18.42
C ARG A 215 25.56 -4.06 -19.16
N SER A 216 25.09 -5.08 -18.44
CA SER A 216 24.69 -6.36 -19.00
C SER A 216 23.18 -6.51 -19.16
N LEU A 217 22.38 -5.50 -18.81
CA LEU A 217 20.93 -5.56 -18.96
C LEU A 217 20.56 -5.50 -20.44
N THR A 218 19.66 -6.38 -20.84
CA THR A 218 19.15 -6.47 -22.21
C THR A 218 17.68 -6.11 -22.31
N LEU A 219 16.88 -6.37 -21.27
CA LEU A 219 15.44 -6.09 -21.29
C LEU A 219 15.15 -4.61 -20.99
N SER A 220 14.58 -3.87 -21.94
CA SER A 220 14.22 -2.47 -21.70
C SER A 220 12.74 -2.31 -21.32
N PRO A 221 12.39 -1.42 -20.36
CA PRO A 221 11.02 -1.02 -20.09
C PRO A 221 10.28 -0.40 -21.29
N THR A 222 10.99 0.05 -22.32
CA THR A 222 10.37 0.58 -23.54
C THR A 222 9.97 -0.49 -24.55
N GLU A 223 10.51 -1.70 -24.47
CA GLU A 223 10.13 -2.79 -25.39
C GLU A 223 8.76 -3.40 -25.05
N THR A 224 8.23 -3.13 -23.85
CA THR A 224 6.98 -3.75 -23.37
C THR A 224 5.70 -3.13 -23.93
N GLU A 225 5.75 -1.99 -24.64
CA GLU A 225 4.56 -1.36 -25.25
C GLU A 225 4.36 -1.71 -26.73
N GLU A 226 5.37 -2.25 -27.43
CA GLU A 226 5.27 -2.47 -28.88
C GLU A 226 4.67 -3.84 -29.28
N ASN A 227 4.42 -4.76 -28.33
CA ASN A 227 3.97 -6.13 -28.62
C ASN A 227 2.73 -6.59 -27.82
N CYS A 228 1.87 -5.68 -27.34
CA CYS A 228 0.57 -6.01 -26.73
C CYS A 228 -0.58 -5.35 -27.47
#